data_AF-A0A8T4AHS4-F1
#
_entry.id   AF-A0A8T4AHS4-F1
#
_cell.length_a   1.000
_cell.length_b   1.000
_cell.length_c   1.000
_cell.angle_alpha   90.00
_cell.angle_beta   90.00
_cell.angle_gamma   90.00
#
_symmetry.space_group_name_H-M   'P 1'
#
loop_
_entity.id
_entity.type
_entity.pdbx_description
1 polymer ?
#
loop_
_entity_poly.entity_id
_entity_poly.type
_entity_poly.pdbx_seq_one_letter_code
_entity_poly.pdbx_strand_id
1 'polypeptide(L)'
;MVVPCDPTSLTKFRNRIGSKGHETILSVSIALHHEKITEDEMCIDTTVQEKNITFPTDAKQYQKIHKHLLKIARTEKITLTRTYEKEVKRLKLFTRFAGHPKNRKRARNAVKRLKTISGRLLREIQRKITLERLHCYHEKLSLSLRMLSQKRGDKNKLYSLHEPHVYCMSKGKAHQRYEFGTKASITTTRDSGIIIGALAFEKNIFDGHTVSAVLSQVQRLLGRVPAVGIADRGYRGKSKVNDTQIITPKPARKNAAKDAMELARKRFRRRAGIEPVIGHLKSDHRLKRNFLKGFAGDQINLIMAAAGFNFKKWMREGVFWLKNLLPIKVELKTLFLRYTITVV
;
A
#
# COMPACT_ATOMS: atom_id res chain seq x y z
N MET A 1 -6.52 21.34 24.71
CA MET A 1 -6.49 19.90 24.39
C MET A 1 -5.06 19.41 24.51
N VAL A 2 -4.71 18.76 25.62
CA VAL A 2 -3.45 18.01 25.71
C VAL A 2 -3.62 16.80 24.80
N VAL A 3 -2.78 16.72 23.77
CA VAL A 3 -2.79 15.53 22.89
C VAL A 3 -2.31 14.36 23.74
N PRO A 4 -2.99 13.21 23.77
CA PRO A 4 -2.67 12.10 24.68
C PRO A 4 -1.24 11.55 24.50
N CYS A 5 -0.59 11.84 23.37
CA CYS A 5 0.82 11.56 23.12
C CYS A 5 1.45 12.69 22.31
N ASP A 6 2.73 12.99 22.60
CA ASP A 6 3.56 13.81 21.72
C ASP A 6 3.73 13.12 20.34
N PRO A 7 3.58 13.84 19.21
CA PRO A 7 3.72 13.25 17.86
C PRO A 7 5.06 12.53 17.62
N THR A 8 6.13 12.97 18.28
CA THR A 8 7.45 12.35 18.18
C THR A 8 7.49 10.99 18.85
N SER A 9 6.72 10.77 19.91
CA SER A 9 6.63 9.50 20.64
C SER A 9 6.11 8.37 19.76
N LEU A 10 5.08 8.62 18.94
CA LEU A 10 4.57 7.61 18.00
C LEU A 10 5.57 7.27 16.89
N THR A 11 6.36 8.26 16.45
CA THR A 11 7.42 8.02 15.45
C THR A 11 8.54 7.18 16.05
N LYS A 12 9.00 7.52 17.27
CA LYS A 12 10.00 6.75 18.00
C LYS A 12 9.52 5.32 18.28
N PHE A 13 8.28 5.15 18.75
CA PHE A 13 7.67 3.84 18.98
C PHE A 13 7.68 2.98 17.73
N ARG A 14 7.18 3.53 16.61
CA ARG A 14 7.11 2.83 15.33
C ARG A 14 8.49 2.37 14.85
N ASN A 15 9.51 3.24 14.97
CA ASN A 15 10.88 2.90 14.61
C ASN A 15 11.46 1.84 15.55
N ARG A 16 11.17 1.91 16.85
CA ARG A 16 11.66 0.99 17.87
C ARG A 16 11.16 -0.44 17.66
N ILE A 17 9.86 -0.61 17.42
CA ILE A 17 9.29 -1.98 17.25
C ILE A 17 9.51 -2.53 15.84
N GLY A 18 9.73 -1.65 14.86
CA GLY A 18 10.02 -2.03 13.46
C GLY A 18 8.89 -2.85 12.82
N SER A 19 9.11 -3.37 11.61
CA SER A 19 8.10 -4.19 10.92
C SER A 19 7.71 -5.44 11.70
N LYS A 20 8.69 -6.11 12.33
CA LYS A 20 8.49 -7.33 13.14
C LYS A 20 7.53 -7.10 14.30
N GLY A 21 7.70 -6.03 15.08
CA GLY A 21 6.81 -5.74 16.20
C GLY A 21 5.39 -5.38 15.74
N HIS A 22 5.22 -4.76 14.57
CA HIS A 22 3.89 -4.56 14.00
C HIS A 22 3.27 -5.88 13.52
N GLU A 23 4.06 -6.83 12.99
CA GLU A 23 3.57 -8.19 12.70
C GLU A 23 3.05 -8.87 13.97
N THR A 24 3.70 -8.69 15.13
CA THR A 24 3.20 -9.16 16.43
C THR A 24 1.86 -8.51 16.81
N ILE A 25 1.66 -7.23 16.54
CA ILE A 25 0.36 -6.58 16.78
C ILE A 25 -0.73 -7.19 15.88
N LEU A 26 -0.41 -7.49 14.63
CA LEU A 26 -1.32 -8.16 13.72
C LEU A 26 -1.62 -9.59 14.18
N SER A 27 -0.63 -10.36 14.64
CA SER A 27 -0.85 -11.71 15.18
C SER A 27 -1.76 -11.69 16.40
N VAL A 28 -1.60 -10.74 17.32
CA VAL A 28 -2.53 -10.54 18.44
C VAL A 28 -3.94 -10.23 17.94
N SER A 29 -4.09 -9.36 16.94
CA SER A 29 -5.40 -9.04 16.37
C SER A 29 -6.08 -10.25 15.70
N ILE A 30 -5.29 -11.19 15.17
CA ILE A 30 -5.77 -12.43 14.56
C ILE A 30 -6.23 -13.40 15.65
N ALA A 31 -5.42 -13.58 16.70
CA ALA A 31 -5.68 -14.51 17.78
C ALA A 31 -7.03 -14.28 18.49
N LEU A 32 -7.53 -13.04 18.52
CA LEU A 32 -8.84 -12.69 19.08
C LEU A 32 -10.04 -13.36 18.40
N HIS A 33 -9.87 -13.94 17.20
CA HIS A 33 -10.93 -14.51 16.38
C HIS A 33 -10.89 -16.05 16.35
N HIS A 34 -10.48 -16.71 17.44
CA HIS A 34 -10.26 -18.16 17.61
C HIS A 34 -10.95 -19.09 16.60
N GLU A 35 -12.28 -19.21 16.61
CA GLU A 35 -13.03 -20.13 15.74
C GLU A 35 -12.96 -19.78 14.25
N LYS A 36 -12.79 -18.50 13.93
CA LYS A 36 -12.78 -17.99 12.55
C LYS A 36 -11.44 -18.19 11.87
N ILE A 37 -10.37 -18.30 12.66
CA ILE A 37 -9.00 -18.45 12.16
C ILE A 37 -8.62 -19.92 11.95
N THR A 38 -9.50 -20.88 12.20
CA THR A 38 -9.32 -22.31 11.93
C THR A 38 -9.76 -22.73 10.52
N GLU A 39 -10.36 -21.82 9.74
CA GLU A 39 -10.74 -22.08 8.34
C GLU A 39 -9.57 -22.58 7.49
N ASP A 40 -9.79 -23.65 6.72
CA ASP A 40 -8.76 -24.24 5.84
C ASP A 40 -8.68 -23.60 4.45
N GLU A 41 -9.59 -22.65 4.17
CA GLU A 41 -9.57 -21.89 2.93
C GLU A 41 -9.36 -20.40 3.22
N MET A 42 -8.46 -19.79 2.48
CA MET A 42 -8.19 -18.35 2.53
C MET A 42 -8.32 -17.72 1.15
N CYS A 43 -8.55 -16.42 1.12
CA CYS A 43 -8.58 -15.60 -0.09
C CYS A 43 -7.37 -14.68 -0.12
N ILE A 44 -6.69 -14.63 -1.26
CA ILE A 44 -5.50 -13.79 -1.49
C ILE A 44 -5.83 -12.79 -2.59
N ASP A 45 -5.60 -11.50 -2.31
CA ASP A 45 -5.77 -10.45 -3.30
C ASP A 45 -4.68 -9.40 -3.16
N THR A 46 -4.27 -8.84 -4.29
CA THR A 46 -3.25 -7.79 -4.36
C THR A 46 -3.89 -6.46 -4.73
N THR A 47 -3.58 -5.45 -3.94
CA THR A 47 -3.99 -4.08 -4.19
C THR A 47 -2.79 -3.15 -4.21
N VAL A 48 -3.04 -1.88 -4.52
CA VAL A 48 -2.04 -0.83 -4.40
C VAL A 48 -2.35 -0.02 -3.16
N GLN A 49 -1.33 0.16 -2.34
CA GLN A 49 -1.28 1.19 -1.33
C GLN A 49 -0.64 2.42 -1.96
N GLU A 50 -1.45 3.42 -2.31
CA GLU A 50 -0.91 4.63 -2.93
C GLU A 50 -0.01 5.37 -1.95
N LYS A 51 1.14 5.85 -2.44
CA LYS A 51 2.05 6.65 -1.62
C LYS A 51 1.60 8.11 -1.62
N ASN A 52 1.90 8.84 -0.55
CA ASN A 52 1.77 10.30 -0.51
C ASN A 52 2.81 11.00 -1.40
N ILE A 53 2.74 10.76 -2.70
CA ILE A 53 3.49 11.48 -3.71
C ILE A 53 2.54 12.36 -4.51
N THR A 54 3.10 13.39 -5.13
CA THR A 54 2.39 14.17 -6.14
C THR A 54 2.36 13.39 -7.45
N PHE A 55 1.28 13.49 -8.23
CA PHE A 55 1.20 12.83 -9.53
C PHE A 55 2.49 13.11 -10.37
N PRO A 56 3.20 12.06 -10.82
CA PRO A 56 4.59 12.17 -11.22
C PRO A 56 4.73 12.61 -12.67
N THR A 57 4.65 13.93 -12.91
CA THR A 57 4.95 14.50 -14.23
C THR A 57 6.42 14.90 -14.33
N ASP A 58 7.02 14.67 -15.49
CA ASP A 58 8.39 15.09 -15.83
C ASP A 58 8.64 16.57 -15.47
N ALA A 59 7.69 17.45 -15.82
CA ALA A 59 7.75 18.88 -15.48
C ALA A 59 7.89 19.14 -13.97
N LYS A 60 7.14 18.41 -13.13
CA LYS A 60 7.22 18.52 -11.67
C LYS A 60 8.54 17.95 -11.14
N GLN A 61 9.00 16.82 -11.69
CA GLN A 61 10.25 16.21 -11.25
C GLN A 61 11.46 17.07 -11.60
N TYR A 62 11.57 17.56 -12.82
CA TYR A 62 12.67 18.46 -13.22
C TYR A 62 12.66 19.76 -12.40
N GLN A 63 11.48 20.33 -12.11
CA GLN A 63 11.39 21.48 -11.22
C GLN A 63 11.86 21.15 -9.79
N LYS A 64 11.55 19.96 -9.25
CA LYS A 64 12.04 19.54 -7.93
C LYS A 64 13.57 19.37 -7.93
N ILE A 65 14.14 18.77 -8.97
CA ILE A 65 15.59 18.67 -9.15
C ILE A 65 16.21 20.07 -9.15
N HIS A 66 15.71 20.98 -9.99
CA HIS A 66 16.17 22.37 -10.05
C HIS A 66 16.18 23.03 -8.67
N LYS A 67 15.08 22.93 -7.90
CA LYS A 67 15.01 23.45 -6.53
C LYS A 67 16.03 22.82 -5.58
N HIS A 68 16.22 21.50 -5.65
CA HIS A 68 17.20 20.80 -4.81
C HIS A 68 18.63 21.23 -5.14
N LEU A 69 18.96 21.34 -6.42
CA LEU A 69 20.27 21.78 -6.90
C LEU A 69 20.57 23.23 -6.45
N LEU A 70 19.60 24.14 -6.54
CA LEU A 70 19.76 25.50 -6.01
C LEU A 70 19.95 25.51 -4.49
N LYS A 71 19.28 24.63 -3.75
CA LYS A 71 19.49 24.49 -2.31
C LYS A 71 20.92 24.05 -2.00
N ILE A 72 21.43 23.04 -2.70
CA ILE A 72 22.82 22.58 -2.57
C ILE A 72 23.78 23.72 -2.88
N ALA A 73 23.62 24.40 -4.02
CA ALA A 73 24.49 25.51 -4.40
C ALA A 73 24.53 26.62 -3.35
N ARG A 74 23.40 26.95 -2.71
CA ARG A 74 23.35 27.92 -1.61
C ARG A 74 24.04 27.44 -0.35
N THR A 75 23.80 26.19 0.06
CA THR A 75 24.41 25.60 1.25
C THR A 75 25.93 25.52 1.11
N GLU A 76 26.41 25.13 -0.08
CA GLU A 76 27.83 24.99 -0.40
C GLU A 76 28.48 26.28 -0.92
N LYS A 77 27.74 27.41 -0.93
CA LYS A 77 28.20 28.71 -1.45
C LYS A 77 28.82 28.66 -2.86
N ILE A 78 28.29 27.80 -3.73
CA ILE A 78 28.73 27.64 -5.12
C ILE A 78 28.16 28.77 -5.98
N THR A 79 29.04 29.56 -6.59
CA THR A 79 28.65 30.59 -7.57
C THR A 79 28.20 29.93 -8.87
N LEU A 80 26.89 29.97 -9.15
CA LEU A 80 26.30 29.44 -10.40
C LEU A 80 26.32 30.49 -11.51
N THR A 81 26.65 30.09 -12.74
CA THR A 81 26.59 30.97 -13.92
C THR A 81 25.20 31.53 -14.15
N ARG A 82 24.16 30.71 -13.94
CA ARG A 82 22.76 31.16 -14.02
C ARG A 82 21.86 30.25 -13.20
N THR A 83 21.01 30.85 -12.37
CA THR A 83 20.08 30.09 -11.50
C THR A 83 18.82 29.61 -12.23
N TYR A 84 18.45 30.26 -13.33
CA TYR A 84 17.24 29.98 -14.12
C TYR A 84 15.90 30.09 -13.36
N GLU A 85 15.85 30.66 -12.16
CA GLU A 85 14.63 30.65 -11.33
C GLU A 85 13.39 31.26 -12.03
N LYS A 86 13.53 32.46 -12.59
CA LYS A 86 12.45 33.15 -13.33
C LYS A 86 12.00 32.34 -14.55
N GLU A 87 12.95 31.74 -15.27
CA GLU A 87 12.69 30.92 -16.46
C GLU A 87 11.94 29.63 -16.10
N VAL A 88 12.38 28.92 -15.05
CA VAL A 88 11.72 27.69 -14.56
C VAL A 88 10.29 27.97 -14.10
N LYS A 89 10.04 29.09 -13.40
CA LYS A 89 8.68 29.53 -13.04
C LYS A 89 7.80 29.70 -14.28
N ARG A 90 8.29 30.39 -15.31
CA ARG A 90 7.58 30.61 -16.58
C ARG A 90 7.33 29.30 -17.34
N LEU A 91 8.34 28.44 -17.47
CA LEU A 91 8.21 27.14 -18.14
C LEU A 91 7.16 26.26 -17.46
N LYS A 92 7.08 26.28 -16.14
CA LYS A 92 6.05 25.57 -15.38
C LYS A 92 4.64 26.04 -15.72
N LEU A 93 4.42 27.34 -15.91
CA LEU A 93 3.14 27.87 -16.36
C LEU A 93 2.78 27.34 -17.77
N PHE A 94 3.76 27.23 -18.67
CA PHE A 94 3.54 26.68 -20.02
C PHE A 94 3.21 25.18 -20.04
N THR A 95 3.48 24.47 -18.94
CA THR A 95 3.06 23.07 -18.79
C THR A 95 1.61 22.92 -18.30
N ARG A 96 0.93 24.02 -17.94
CA ARG A 96 -0.51 24.00 -17.63
C ARG A 96 -1.31 23.68 -18.88
N PHE A 97 -2.42 22.98 -18.71
CA PHE A 97 -3.33 22.61 -19.81
C PHE A 97 -2.66 21.87 -20.98
N ALA A 98 -1.64 21.06 -20.69
CA ALA A 98 -0.89 20.29 -21.69
C ALA A 98 -1.76 19.30 -22.49
N GLY A 99 -2.96 18.96 -21.99
CA GLY A 99 -3.93 18.14 -22.72
C GLY A 99 -4.54 18.84 -23.94
N HIS A 100 -4.66 20.17 -23.89
CA HIS A 100 -5.28 20.95 -24.97
C HIS A 100 -4.41 20.91 -26.25
N PRO A 101 -4.98 20.61 -27.43
CA PRO A 101 -4.23 20.45 -28.68
C PRO A 101 -3.30 21.64 -28.98
N LYS A 102 -3.82 22.87 -28.87
CA LYS A 102 -3.05 24.12 -29.10
C LYS A 102 -1.85 24.29 -28.16
N ASN A 103 -1.94 23.79 -26.91
CA ASN A 103 -0.87 23.95 -25.90
C ASN A 103 0.14 22.81 -25.90
N ARG A 104 -0.18 21.67 -26.54
CA ARG A 104 0.61 20.44 -26.47
C ARG A 104 2.05 20.61 -26.95
N LYS A 105 2.28 21.35 -28.05
CA LYS A 105 3.64 21.63 -28.58
C LYS A 105 4.43 22.51 -27.61
N ARG A 106 3.80 23.59 -27.11
CA ARG A 106 4.39 24.52 -26.14
C ARG A 106 4.77 23.82 -24.83
N ALA A 107 3.88 22.99 -24.29
CA ALA A 107 4.12 22.23 -23.07
C ALA A 107 5.28 21.22 -23.24
N ARG A 108 5.32 20.49 -24.36
CA ARG A 108 6.43 19.57 -24.67
C ARG A 108 7.78 20.29 -24.73
N ASN A 109 7.84 21.45 -25.40
CA ASN A 109 9.06 22.25 -25.47
C ASN A 109 9.47 22.78 -24.09
N ALA A 110 8.50 23.21 -23.27
CA ALA A 110 8.77 23.64 -21.92
C ALA A 110 9.36 22.52 -21.04
N VAL A 111 8.83 21.29 -21.14
CA VAL A 111 9.38 20.12 -20.44
C VAL A 111 10.81 19.80 -20.90
N LYS A 112 11.06 19.81 -22.22
CA LYS A 112 12.42 19.63 -22.77
C LYS A 112 13.38 20.67 -22.20
N ARG A 113 12.97 21.94 -22.18
CA ARG A 113 13.80 23.03 -21.63
C ARG A 113 14.05 22.88 -20.13
N LEU A 114 13.04 22.49 -19.34
CA LEU A 114 13.20 22.18 -17.91
C LEU A 114 14.22 21.07 -17.68
N LYS A 115 14.20 20.01 -18.50
CA LYS A 115 15.19 18.93 -18.47
C LYS A 115 16.59 19.46 -18.74
N THR A 116 16.76 20.27 -19.79
CA THR A 116 18.05 20.88 -20.16
C THR A 116 18.62 21.76 -19.04
N ILE A 117 17.79 22.64 -18.46
CA ILE A 117 18.20 23.52 -17.35
C ILE A 117 18.66 22.69 -16.15
N SER A 118 17.85 21.71 -15.76
CA SER A 118 18.15 20.86 -14.59
C SER A 118 19.43 20.05 -14.80
N GLY A 119 19.63 19.50 -16.00
CA GLY A 119 20.87 18.79 -16.35
C GLY A 119 22.10 19.69 -16.43
N ARG A 120 21.95 20.94 -16.89
CA ARG A 120 23.04 21.92 -16.91
C ARG A 120 23.48 22.26 -15.49
N LEU A 121 22.53 22.58 -14.60
CA LEU A 121 22.83 22.86 -13.20
C LEU A 121 23.45 21.67 -12.47
N LEU A 122 22.97 20.45 -12.76
CA LEU A 122 23.52 19.24 -12.16
C LEU A 122 25.01 19.10 -12.51
N ARG A 123 25.37 19.22 -13.79
CA ARG A 123 26.76 19.15 -14.25
C ARG A 123 27.62 20.29 -13.70
N GLU A 124 27.06 21.50 -13.63
CA GLU A 124 27.78 22.65 -13.09
C GLU A 124 28.10 22.46 -11.61
N ILE A 125 27.14 22.01 -10.81
CA ILE A 125 27.35 21.71 -9.39
C ILE A 125 28.38 20.59 -9.23
N GLN A 126 28.26 19.50 -9.99
CA GLN A 126 29.22 18.38 -9.93
C GLN A 126 30.66 18.80 -10.23
N ARG A 127 30.87 19.81 -11.09
CA ARG A 127 32.22 20.34 -11.39
C ARG A 127 32.77 21.30 -10.34
N LYS A 128 31.89 22.02 -9.62
CA LYS A 128 32.29 23.09 -8.69
C LYS A 128 32.30 22.66 -7.23
N ILE A 129 31.63 21.56 -6.90
CA ILE A 129 31.59 21.02 -5.54
C ILE A 129 32.86 20.21 -5.25
N THR A 130 33.34 20.25 -4.01
CA THR A 130 34.48 19.43 -3.56
C THR A 130 34.10 17.94 -3.51
N LEU A 131 35.09 17.05 -3.62
CA LEU A 131 34.87 15.60 -3.59
C LEU A 131 34.18 15.12 -2.31
N GLU A 132 34.58 15.64 -1.16
CA GLU A 132 33.98 15.31 0.14
C GLU A 132 32.49 15.65 0.20
N ARG A 133 32.12 16.85 -0.28
CA ARG A 133 30.73 17.30 -0.30
C ARG A 133 29.93 16.61 -1.39
N LEU A 134 30.57 16.24 -2.51
CA LEU A 134 29.96 15.39 -3.54
C LEU A 134 29.51 14.04 -2.95
N HIS A 135 30.35 13.41 -2.11
CA HIS A 135 30.00 12.17 -1.40
C HIS A 135 28.79 12.38 -0.48
N CYS A 136 28.74 13.50 0.27
CA CYS A 136 27.61 13.83 1.14
C CYS A 136 26.27 13.96 0.38
N TYR A 137 26.30 14.38 -0.88
CA TYR A 137 25.10 14.54 -1.72
C TYR A 137 24.88 13.41 -2.74
N HIS A 138 25.70 12.36 -2.70
CA HIS A 138 25.76 11.32 -3.72
C HIS A 138 24.38 10.74 -4.05
N GLU A 139 23.60 10.33 -3.05
CA GLU A 139 22.25 9.77 -3.26
C GLU A 139 21.29 10.74 -3.96
N LYS A 140 21.32 12.03 -3.59
CA LYS A 140 20.42 13.04 -4.17
C LYS A 140 20.80 13.36 -5.61
N LEU A 141 22.09 13.44 -5.89
CA LEU A 141 22.62 13.70 -7.22
C LEU A 141 22.42 12.49 -8.14
N SER A 142 22.61 11.27 -7.64
CA SER A 142 22.38 10.03 -8.41
C SER A 142 20.91 9.85 -8.77
N LEU A 143 19.97 10.13 -7.85
CA LEU A 143 18.54 10.13 -8.16
C LEU A 143 18.16 11.20 -9.18
N SER A 144 18.77 12.38 -9.08
CA SER A 144 18.56 13.47 -10.05
C SER A 144 19.07 13.08 -11.44
N LEU A 145 20.25 12.46 -11.51
CA LEU A 145 20.82 11.95 -12.75
C LEU A 145 19.93 10.87 -13.36
N ARG A 146 19.49 9.88 -12.57
CA ARG A 146 18.57 8.81 -13.01
C ARG A 146 17.25 9.37 -13.55
N MET A 147 16.67 10.35 -12.86
CA MET A 147 15.44 11.03 -13.30
C MET A 147 15.64 11.80 -14.61
N LEU A 148 16.83 12.37 -14.85
CA LEU A 148 17.14 13.08 -16.09
C LEU A 148 17.52 12.13 -17.22
N SER A 149 18.12 10.97 -16.95
CA SER A 149 18.51 10.01 -17.98
C SER A 149 17.35 9.13 -18.46
N GLN A 150 16.35 8.87 -17.60
CA GLN A 150 15.25 7.98 -17.96
C GLN A 150 14.47 8.42 -19.21
N LYS A 151 14.07 7.44 -20.03
CA LYS A 151 13.28 7.58 -21.24
C LYS A 151 11.86 7.02 -21.06
N ARG A 152 11.03 7.12 -22.10
CA ARG A 152 9.61 6.70 -22.04
C ARG A 152 9.46 5.18 -21.85
N GLY A 153 10.26 4.39 -22.56
CA GLY A 153 10.18 2.92 -22.58
C GLY A 153 11.01 2.19 -21.53
N ASP A 154 11.73 2.92 -20.67
CA ASP A 154 12.57 2.31 -19.65
C ASP A 154 11.73 1.54 -18.63
N LYS A 155 12.28 0.41 -18.15
CA LYS A 155 11.74 -0.35 -17.02
C LYS A 155 12.20 0.28 -15.70
N ASN A 156 11.47 0.02 -14.60
CA ASN A 156 11.83 0.49 -13.26
C ASN A 156 12.08 2.01 -13.18
N LYS A 157 11.17 2.79 -13.74
CA LYS A 157 11.28 4.26 -13.77
C LYS A 157 11.18 4.88 -12.38
N LEU A 158 11.85 6.00 -12.20
CA LEU A 158 11.76 6.79 -10.99
C LEU A 158 10.55 7.72 -11.08
N TYR A 159 9.55 7.50 -10.22
CA TYR A 159 8.33 8.32 -10.17
C TYR A 159 8.40 9.41 -9.10
N SER A 160 9.26 9.29 -8.10
CA SER A 160 9.38 10.25 -7.01
C SER A 160 10.81 10.35 -6.50
N LEU A 161 11.38 11.56 -6.46
CA LEU A 161 12.72 11.79 -5.92
C LEU A 161 12.82 11.52 -4.41
N HIS A 162 11.70 11.60 -3.68
CA HIS A 162 11.68 11.40 -2.23
C HIS A 162 11.20 10.01 -1.83
N GLU A 163 10.55 9.27 -2.72
CA GLU A 163 10.10 7.89 -2.49
C GLU A 163 10.54 7.03 -3.69
N PRO A 164 11.84 6.71 -3.80
CA PRO A 164 12.42 6.14 -5.02
C PRO A 164 12.00 4.70 -5.31
N HIS A 165 11.48 3.98 -4.32
CA HIS A 165 10.96 2.61 -4.43
C HIS A 165 9.54 2.54 -5.01
N VAL A 166 8.80 3.66 -5.04
CA VAL A 166 7.42 3.68 -5.56
C VAL A 166 7.42 3.37 -7.06
N TYR A 167 6.52 2.47 -7.46
CA TYR A 167 6.30 2.09 -8.84
C TYR A 167 4.87 2.38 -9.29
N CYS A 168 4.68 2.31 -10.60
CA CYS A 168 3.39 2.51 -11.26
C CYS A 168 2.72 1.15 -11.50
N MET A 169 1.43 1.05 -11.17
CA MET A 169 0.59 -0.09 -11.50
C MET A 169 -0.60 0.41 -12.33
N SER A 170 -0.80 -0.22 -13.48
CA SER A 170 -1.96 0.05 -14.33
C SER A 170 -3.21 -0.58 -13.72
N LYS A 171 -4.27 0.21 -13.58
CA LYS A 171 -5.61 -0.28 -13.23
C LYS A 171 -6.47 -0.29 -14.50
N GLY A 172 -7.29 -1.31 -14.67
CA GLY A 172 -8.29 -1.40 -15.74
C GLY A 172 -9.48 -0.44 -15.57
N LYS A 173 -9.38 0.60 -14.73
CA LYS A 173 -10.47 1.54 -14.43
C LYS A 173 -10.41 2.72 -15.40
N ALA A 174 -11.56 3.10 -15.97
CA ALA A 174 -11.64 4.19 -16.96
C ALA A 174 -11.18 5.56 -16.42
N HIS A 175 -11.54 5.90 -15.18
CA HIS A 175 -11.27 7.21 -14.55
C HIS A 175 -9.88 7.33 -13.90
N GLN A 176 -9.24 6.20 -13.56
CA GLN A 176 -7.90 6.19 -12.96
C GLN A 176 -7.09 5.03 -13.54
N ARG A 177 -6.31 5.34 -14.59
CA ARG A 177 -5.54 4.33 -15.34
C ARG A 177 -4.29 3.85 -14.60
N TYR A 178 -3.73 4.69 -13.71
CA TYR A 178 -2.47 4.41 -13.02
C TYR A 178 -2.57 4.78 -11.54
N GLU A 179 -2.09 3.87 -10.70
CA GLU A 179 -1.88 4.09 -9.27
C GLU A 179 -0.36 4.06 -8.99
N PHE A 180 0.11 4.96 -8.11
CA PHE A 180 1.53 5.06 -7.77
C PHE A 180 1.72 4.76 -6.29
N GLY A 181 2.37 3.64 -6.03
CA GLY A 181 2.59 3.18 -4.67
C GLY A 181 3.25 1.82 -4.64
N THR A 182 2.96 1.10 -3.57
CA THR A 182 3.55 -0.19 -3.27
C THR A 182 2.44 -1.24 -3.36
N LYS A 183 2.75 -2.39 -3.97
CA LYS A 183 1.86 -3.54 -4.03
C LYS A 183 1.71 -4.09 -2.62
N ALA A 184 0.46 -4.25 -2.22
CA ALA A 184 0.05 -4.78 -0.93
C ALA A 184 -0.78 -6.03 -1.18
N SER A 185 -0.34 -7.16 -0.66
CA SER A 185 -1.14 -8.37 -0.60
C SER A 185 -1.91 -8.39 0.72
N ILE A 186 -3.20 -8.65 0.64
CA ILE A 186 -4.10 -8.91 1.77
C ILE A 186 -4.56 -10.35 1.66
N THR A 187 -4.49 -11.08 2.77
CA THR A 187 -4.99 -12.44 2.88
C THR A 187 -6.06 -12.50 3.95
N THR A 188 -7.22 -13.02 3.61
CA THR A 188 -8.34 -13.19 4.54
C THR A 188 -8.76 -14.64 4.64
N THR A 189 -9.35 -15.03 5.76
CA THR A 189 -10.19 -16.24 5.82
C THR A 189 -11.34 -16.12 4.81
N ARG A 190 -11.81 -17.26 4.27
CA ARG A 190 -12.77 -17.27 3.16
C ARG A 190 -14.16 -16.83 3.58
N ASP A 191 -14.67 -17.34 4.70
CA ASP A 191 -16.05 -17.10 5.14
C ASP A 191 -16.13 -15.96 6.14
N SER A 192 -15.28 -15.99 7.15
CA SER A 192 -15.30 -14.98 8.21
C SER A 192 -14.66 -13.67 7.80
N GLY A 193 -13.80 -13.62 6.77
CA GLY A 193 -13.17 -12.38 6.29
C GLY A 193 -12.31 -11.69 7.35
N ILE A 194 -11.60 -12.46 8.18
CA ILE A 194 -10.56 -11.99 9.11
C ILE A 194 -9.26 -11.88 8.34
N ILE A 195 -8.53 -10.76 8.49
CA ILE A 195 -7.25 -10.59 7.79
C ILE A 195 -6.18 -11.38 8.54
N ILE A 196 -5.65 -12.42 7.90
CA ILE A 196 -4.61 -13.29 8.46
C ILE A 196 -3.21 -13.04 7.86
N GLY A 197 -3.12 -12.17 6.85
CA GLY A 197 -1.87 -11.77 6.22
C GLY A 197 -1.97 -10.38 5.58
N ALA A 198 -0.89 -9.60 5.68
CA ALA A 198 -0.80 -8.25 5.15
C ALA A 198 0.67 -7.93 4.81
N LEU A 199 1.05 -8.04 3.54
CA LEU A 199 2.44 -7.97 3.08
C LEU A 199 2.62 -6.96 1.94
N ALA A 200 3.58 -6.03 2.07
CA ALA A 200 3.95 -5.11 1.02
C ALA A 200 5.18 -5.62 0.25
N PHE A 201 5.28 -5.27 -1.03
CA PHE A 201 6.39 -5.68 -1.90
C PHE A 201 7.15 -4.47 -2.44
N GLU A 202 8.44 -4.39 -2.14
CA GLU A 202 9.29 -3.27 -2.54
C GLU A 202 9.44 -3.13 -4.06
N LYS A 203 9.33 -4.24 -4.78
CA LYS A 203 9.39 -4.29 -6.25
C LYS A 203 8.03 -4.70 -6.82
N ASN A 204 7.73 -4.22 -8.03
CA ASN A 204 6.54 -4.64 -8.76
C ASN A 204 6.73 -6.06 -9.32
N ILE A 205 6.52 -7.07 -8.46
CA ILE A 205 6.55 -8.47 -8.86
C ILE A 205 5.17 -8.93 -9.36
N PHE A 206 5.17 -9.94 -10.21
CA PHE A 206 3.94 -10.56 -10.69
C PHE A 206 3.17 -11.25 -9.54
N ASP A 207 1.84 -11.18 -9.55
CA ASP A 207 1.00 -11.58 -8.41
C ASP A 207 1.19 -13.06 -8.04
N GLY A 208 1.29 -13.95 -9.02
CA GLY A 208 1.58 -15.37 -8.77
C GLY A 208 2.92 -15.63 -8.06
N HIS A 209 3.91 -14.75 -8.21
CA HIS A 209 5.20 -14.86 -7.52
C HIS A 209 5.17 -14.31 -6.08
N THR A 210 4.10 -13.60 -5.70
CA THR A 210 3.93 -13.10 -4.32
C THR A 210 3.55 -14.20 -3.33
N VAL A 211 2.92 -15.27 -3.82
CA VAL A 211 2.24 -16.29 -3.00
C VAL A 211 3.18 -16.90 -1.96
N SER A 212 4.38 -17.33 -2.34
CA SER A 212 5.32 -17.97 -1.40
C SER A 212 5.67 -17.07 -0.20
N ALA A 213 5.88 -15.77 -0.45
CA ALA A 213 6.16 -14.80 0.62
C ALA A 213 4.93 -14.55 1.50
N VAL A 214 3.73 -14.50 0.90
CA VAL A 214 2.46 -14.37 1.61
C VAL A 214 2.21 -15.57 2.52
N LEU A 215 2.35 -16.80 2.01
CA LEU A 215 2.18 -18.02 2.82
C LEU A 215 3.18 -18.07 3.97
N SER A 216 4.43 -17.66 3.73
CA SER A 216 5.45 -17.57 4.77
C SER A 216 5.08 -16.57 5.87
N GLN A 217 4.42 -15.45 5.53
CA GLN A 217 3.92 -14.51 6.52
C GLN A 217 2.73 -15.11 7.29
N VAL A 218 1.78 -15.74 6.60
CA VAL A 218 0.62 -16.38 7.26
C VAL A 218 1.10 -17.44 8.25
N GLN A 219 2.07 -18.29 7.89
CA GLN A 219 2.65 -19.26 8.81
C GLN A 219 3.22 -18.61 10.08
N ARG A 220 3.92 -17.47 9.95
CA ARG A 220 4.47 -16.75 11.12
C ARG A 220 3.38 -16.12 12.00
N LEU A 221 2.31 -15.61 11.39
CA LEU A 221 1.25 -14.89 12.10
C LEU A 221 0.24 -15.84 12.76
N LEU A 222 -0.06 -16.97 12.12
CA LEU A 222 -1.10 -17.90 12.50
C LEU A 222 -0.57 -19.21 13.12
N GLY A 223 0.71 -19.54 12.91
CA GLY A 223 1.31 -20.82 13.32
C GLY A 223 0.96 -22.01 12.42
N ARG A 224 0.06 -21.81 11.44
CA ARG A 224 -0.32 -22.77 10.40
C ARG A 224 -0.59 -22.05 9.08
N VAL A 225 -0.64 -22.80 7.98
CA VAL A 225 -1.10 -22.29 6.67
C VAL A 225 -2.38 -23.01 6.26
N PRO A 226 -3.45 -22.29 5.90
CA PRO A 226 -4.63 -22.90 5.30
C PRO A 226 -4.29 -23.76 4.07
N ALA A 227 -4.98 -24.90 3.91
CA ALA A 227 -4.71 -25.87 2.85
C ALA A 227 -5.04 -25.32 1.44
N VAL A 228 -5.96 -24.37 1.33
CA VAL A 228 -6.41 -23.80 0.05
C VAL A 228 -6.32 -22.27 0.05
N GLY A 229 -5.61 -21.72 -0.94
CA GLY A 229 -5.61 -20.29 -1.26
C GLY A 229 -6.42 -20.00 -2.53
N ILE A 230 -7.46 -19.20 -2.42
CA ILE A 230 -8.32 -18.77 -3.52
C ILE A 230 -7.88 -17.39 -3.97
N ALA A 231 -7.53 -17.25 -5.24
CA ALA A 231 -7.03 -16.00 -5.80
C ALA A 231 -7.71 -15.68 -7.12
N ASP A 232 -7.55 -14.46 -7.63
CA ASP A 232 -8.09 -14.08 -8.94
C ASP A 232 -7.24 -14.63 -10.10
N ARG A 233 -7.62 -14.25 -11.33
CA ARG A 233 -6.90 -14.65 -12.54
C ARG A 233 -5.53 -13.98 -12.69
N GLY A 234 -5.15 -13.02 -11.85
CA GLY A 234 -3.82 -12.42 -11.81
C GLY A 234 -2.77 -13.37 -11.21
N TYR A 235 -3.18 -14.31 -10.36
CA TYR A 235 -2.31 -15.29 -9.71
C TYR A 235 -2.06 -16.56 -10.56
N ARG A 236 -2.00 -16.43 -11.88
CA ARG A 236 -1.65 -17.58 -12.75
C ARG A 236 -0.27 -18.11 -12.37
N GLY A 237 -0.06 -19.41 -12.47
CA GLY A 237 1.23 -20.03 -12.16
C GLY A 237 1.04 -21.36 -11.46
N LYS A 238 1.87 -21.62 -10.44
CA LYS A 238 1.89 -22.87 -9.71
C LYS A 238 0.54 -23.14 -9.04
N SER A 239 -0.05 -24.31 -9.32
CA SER A 239 -1.30 -24.77 -8.70
C SER A 239 -1.13 -25.22 -7.25
N LYS A 240 0.11 -25.42 -6.81
CA LYS A 240 0.48 -25.75 -5.43
C LYS A 240 1.75 -24.98 -5.06
N VAL A 241 1.76 -24.35 -3.90
CA VAL A 241 2.93 -23.69 -3.33
C VAL A 241 3.11 -24.22 -1.92
N ASN A 242 4.24 -24.90 -1.67
CA ASN A 242 4.43 -25.75 -0.49
C ASN A 242 3.28 -26.78 -0.43
N ASP A 243 2.56 -26.85 0.69
CA ASP A 243 1.41 -27.75 0.87
C ASP A 243 0.06 -27.12 0.52
N THR A 244 0.03 -25.80 0.24
CA THR A 244 -1.20 -25.08 -0.06
C THR A 244 -1.56 -25.15 -1.55
N GLN A 245 -2.79 -25.56 -1.85
CA GLN A 245 -3.34 -25.52 -3.20
C GLN A 245 -3.78 -24.09 -3.56
N ILE A 246 -3.37 -23.59 -4.73
CA ILE A 246 -3.76 -22.26 -5.22
C ILE A 246 -4.81 -22.40 -6.32
N ILE A 247 -6.01 -21.92 -6.04
CA ILE A 247 -7.19 -22.03 -6.90
C ILE A 247 -7.47 -20.67 -7.55
N THR A 248 -7.50 -20.66 -8.89
CA THR A 248 -7.83 -19.47 -9.70
C THR A 248 -8.97 -19.77 -10.67
N PRO A 249 -9.76 -18.77 -11.11
CA PRO A 249 -10.93 -19.01 -11.96
C PRO A 249 -10.54 -19.57 -13.33
N LYS A 250 -10.91 -20.82 -13.60
CA LYS A 250 -10.71 -21.52 -14.87
C LYS A 250 -12.07 -21.86 -15.52
N PRO A 251 -12.15 -21.96 -16.86
CA PRO A 251 -13.32 -22.52 -17.53
C PRO A 251 -13.64 -23.91 -16.97
N ALA A 252 -14.93 -24.23 -16.85
CA ALA A 252 -15.35 -25.56 -16.44
C ALA A 252 -14.87 -26.59 -17.48
N ARG A 253 -14.41 -27.76 -17.02
CA ARG A 253 -14.10 -28.88 -17.92
C ARG A 253 -15.42 -29.42 -18.49
N LYS A 254 -15.40 -29.91 -19.73
CA LYS A 254 -16.60 -30.41 -20.45
C LYS A 254 -17.41 -31.44 -19.64
N ASN A 255 -16.73 -32.29 -18.86
CA ASN A 255 -17.34 -33.35 -18.04
C ASN A 255 -17.10 -33.13 -16.53
N ALA A 256 -17.03 -31.88 -16.06
CA ALA A 256 -16.86 -31.62 -14.64
C ALA A 256 -18.10 -32.06 -13.85
N ALA A 257 -17.89 -32.79 -12.75
CA ALA A 257 -18.97 -33.14 -11.83
C ALA A 257 -19.70 -31.88 -11.34
N LYS A 258 -21.04 -31.97 -11.22
CA LYS A 258 -21.90 -30.84 -10.81
C LYS A 258 -21.45 -30.25 -9.46
N ASP A 259 -21.12 -31.11 -8.50
CA ASP A 259 -20.69 -30.71 -7.15
C ASP A 259 -19.37 -29.94 -7.16
N ALA A 260 -18.42 -30.36 -7.98
CA ALA A 260 -17.14 -29.66 -8.16
C ALA A 260 -17.33 -28.28 -8.78
N MET A 261 -18.27 -28.15 -9.73
CA MET A 261 -18.64 -26.86 -10.31
C MET A 261 -19.33 -25.95 -9.28
N GLU A 262 -20.22 -26.50 -8.46
CA GLU A 262 -20.91 -25.74 -7.41
C GLU A 262 -19.94 -25.26 -6.33
N LEU A 263 -19.04 -26.13 -5.86
CA LEU A 263 -17.98 -25.77 -4.91
C LEU A 263 -17.09 -24.65 -5.45
N ALA A 264 -16.67 -24.74 -6.73
CA ALA A 264 -15.91 -23.68 -7.37
C ALA A 264 -16.70 -22.36 -7.41
N ARG A 265 -18.00 -22.40 -7.75
CA ARG A 265 -18.86 -21.21 -7.73
C ARG A 265 -18.97 -20.61 -6.32
N LYS A 266 -19.18 -21.44 -5.29
CA LYS A 266 -19.24 -21.00 -3.87
C LYS A 266 -17.93 -20.33 -3.45
N ARG A 267 -16.78 -20.96 -3.75
CA ARG A 267 -15.44 -20.42 -3.48
C ARG A 267 -15.22 -19.05 -4.11
N PHE A 268 -15.48 -18.89 -5.40
CA PHE A 268 -15.23 -17.61 -6.09
C PHE A 268 -16.25 -16.52 -5.73
N ARG A 269 -17.50 -16.87 -5.42
CA ARG A 269 -18.48 -15.92 -4.85
C ARG A 269 -18.00 -15.39 -3.50
N ARG A 270 -17.53 -16.27 -2.61
CA ARG A 270 -16.99 -15.86 -1.29
C ARG A 270 -15.71 -15.04 -1.42
N ARG A 271 -14.80 -15.41 -2.33
CA ARG A 271 -13.58 -14.64 -2.61
C ARG A 271 -13.86 -13.19 -3.01
N ALA A 272 -14.96 -12.91 -3.73
CA ALA A 272 -15.35 -11.53 -4.03
C ALA A 272 -15.52 -10.66 -2.77
N GLY A 273 -15.78 -11.26 -1.60
CA GLY A 273 -15.84 -10.58 -0.31
C GLY A 273 -14.54 -9.92 0.14
N ILE A 274 -13.37 -10.28 -0.42
CA ILE A 274 -12.11 -9.59 -0.12
C ILE A 274 -12.07 -8.16 -0.68
N GLU A 275 -12.83 -7.87 -1.75
CA GLU A 275 -12.89 -6.54 -2.35
C GLU A 275 -13.52 -5.50 -1.40
N PRO A 276 -14.68 -5.78 -0.76
CA PRO A 276 -15.20 -4.96 0.33
C PRO A 276 -14.21 -4.78 1.49
N VAL A 277 -13.48 -5.82 1.89
CA VAL A 277 -12.46 -5.73 2.96
C VAL A 277 -11.38 -4.72 2.56
N ILE A 278 -10.83 -4.83 1.35
CA ILE A 278 -9.87 -3.87 0.81
C ILE A 278 -10.48 -2.46 0.69
N GLY A 279 -11.77 -2.37 0.34
CA GLY A 279 -12.55 -1.14 0.35
C GLY A 279 -12.52 -0.45 1.72
N HIS A 280 -12.89 -1.19 2.77
CA HIS A 280 -12.84 -0.71 4.17
C HIS A 280 -11.43 -0.35 4.60
N LEU A 281 -10.42 -1.14 4.23
CA LEU A 281 -9.03 -0.79 4.53
C LEU A 281 -8.67 0.56 3.92
N LYS A 282 -9.11 0.83 2.69
CA LYS A 282 -8.86 2.10 2.00
C LYS A 282 -9.63 3.26 2.62
N SER A 283 -10.93 3.11 2.89
CA SER A 283 -11.77 4.21 3.40
C SER A 283 -11.59 4.47 4.90
N ASP A 284 -11.56 3.41 5.71
CA ASP A 284 -11.73 3.50 7.16
C ASP A 284 -10.41 3.31 7.92
N HIS A 285 -9.44 2.63 7.32
CA HIS A 285 -8.17 2.26 7.98
C HIS A 285 -6.93 2.86 7.31
N ARG A 286 -7.09 3.99 6.60
CA ARG A 286 -6.00 4.81 6.03
C ARG A 286 -5.10 4.07 5.03
N LEU A 287 -5.58 3.03 4.35
CA LEU A 287 -4.82 2.36 3.28
C LEU A 287 -4.87 3.13 1.96
N LYS A 288 -5.82 4.06 1.76
CA LYS A 288 -5.98 4.81 0.50
C LYS A 288 -4.74 5.63 0.14
N ARG A 289 -4.06 6.23 1.13
CA ARG A 289 -2.84 7.03 0.90
C ARG A 289 -1.91 6.91 2.09
N ASN A 290 -0.71 6.38 1.88
CA ASN A 290 0.29 6.23 2.91
C ASN A 290 1.16 7.48 3.07
N PHE A 291 1.23 8.01 4.29
CA PHE A 291 2.04 9.17 4.66
C PHE A 291 3.36 8.80 5.33
N LEU A 292 3.55 7.53 5.72
CA LEU A 292 4.76 7.06 6.36
C LEU A 292 5.92 7.01 5.35
N LYS A 293 7.14 7.31 5.79
CA LYS A 293 8.33 7.43 4.94
C LYS A 293 8.89 6.07 4.51
N GLY A 294 9.31 5.96 3.25
CA GLY A 294 10.05 4.80 2.73
C GLY A 294 9.23 3.52 2.66
N PHE A 295 9.87 2.42 2.24
CA PHE A 295 9.23 1.10 2.11
C PHE A 295 8.84 0.53 3.48
N ALA A 296 9.68 0.70 4.51
CA ALA A 296 9.33 0.32 5.88
C ALA A 296 8.02 0.98 6.34
N GLY A 297 7.79 2.24 5.98
CA GLY A 297 6.52 2.92 6.24
C GLY A 297 5.34 2.36 5.47
N ASP A 298 5.53 1.82 4.26
CA ASP A 298 4.48 1.14 3.50
C ASP A 298 4.03 -0.14 4.20
N GLN A 299 5.00 -0.99 4.54
CA GLN A 299 4.77 -2.23 5.29
C GLN A 299 4.03 -1.96 6.60
N ILE A 300 4.49 -0.99 7.39
CA ILE A 300 3.88 -0.67 8.69
C ILE A 300 2.44 -0.16 8.54
N ASN A 301 2.18 0.76 7.61
CA ASN A 301 0.82 1.27 7.40
C ASN A 301 -0.12 0.17 6.92
N LEU A 302 0.36 -0.78 6.11
CA LEU A 302 -0.43 -1.91 5.65
C LEU A 302 -0.80 -2.85 6.81
N ILE A 303 0.20 -3.27 7.59
CA ILE A 303 0.00 -4.16 8.75
C ILE A 303 -0.96 -3.51 9.76
N MET A 304 -0.77 -2.23 10.08
CA MET A 304 -1.62 -1.55 11.06
C MET A 304 -3.03 -1.30 10.54
N ALA A 305 -3.22 -1.07 9.24
CA ALA A 305 -4.55 -1.01 8.64
C ALA A 305 -5.27 -2.36 8.80
N ALA A 306 -4.59 -3.47 8.54
CA ALA A 306 -5.11 -4.82 8.71
C ALA A 306 -5.44 -5.12 10.19
N ALA A 307 -4.53 -4.84 11.12
CA ALA A 307 -4.76 -5.04 12.54
C ALA A 307 -5.94 -4.20 13.04
N GLY A 308 -6.01 -2.93 12.65
CA GLY A 308 -7.11 -2.03 12.99
C GLY A 308 -8.47 -2.52 12.47
N PHE A 309 -8.51 -3.13 11.29
CA PHE A 309 -9.71 -3.77 10.76
C PHE A 309 -10.13 -4.97 11.62
N ASN A 310 -9.20 -5.86 11.96
CA ASN A 310 -9.47 -7.03 12.79
C ASN A 310 -9.96 -6.64 14.20
N PHE A 311 -9.31 -5.66 14.85
CA PHE A 311 -9.75 -5.15 16.15
C PHE A 311 -11.14 -4.54 16.07
N LYS A 312 -11.43 -3.72 15.04
CA LYS A 312 -12.76 -3.13 14.85
C LYS A 312 -13.83 -4.20 14.65
N LYS A 313 -13.50 -5.28 13.95
CA LYS A 313 -14.41 -6.40 13.74
C LYS A 313 -14.71 -7.14 15.06
N TRP A 314 -13.66 -7.46 15.83
CA TRP A 314 -13.80 -8.08 17.14
C TRP A 314 -14.64 -7.22 18.10
N MET A 315 -14.35 -5.92 18.17
CA MET A 315 -15.12 -4.99 19.01
C MET A 315 -16.60 -4.91 18.60
N ARG A 316 -16.91 -4.97 17.31
CA ARG A 316 -18.30 -4.98 16.83
C ARG A 316 -19.05 -6.24 17.26
N GLU A 317 -18.38 -7.37 17.23
CA GLU A 317 -18.95 -8.64 17.70
C GLU A 317 -19.17 -8.61 19.21
N GLY A 318 -18.20 -8.12 19.98
CA GLY A 318 -18.35 -7.91 21.42
C GLY A 318 -19.53 -6.98 21.76
N VAL A 319 -19.67 -5.86 21.05
CA VAL A 319 -20.81 -4.95 21.23
C VAL A 319 -22.14 -5.61 20.85
N PHE A 320 -22.18 -6.40 19.78
CA PHE A 320 -23.38 -7.15 19.40
C PHE A 320 -23.80 -8.14 20.49
N TRP A 321 -22.85 -8.94 21.00
CA TRP A 321 -23.12 -9.86 22.11
C TRP A 321 -23.56 -9.14 23.38
N LEU A 322 -22.89 -8.06 23.77
CA LEU A 322 -23.29 -7.26 24.94
C LEU A 322 -24.72 -6.70 24.78
N LYS A 323 -25.06 -6.17 23.59
CA LYS A 323 -26.40 -5.65 23.30
C LYS A 323 -27.48 -6.73 23.31
N ASN A 324 -27.16 -7.98 23.00
CA ASN A 324 -28.12 -9.08 23.04
C ASN A 324 -28.18 -9.76 24.42
N LEU A 325 -27.10 -9.70 25.22
CA LEU A 325 -27.07 -10.23 26.59
C LEU A 325 -27.70 -9.29 27.62
N LEU A 326 -27.61 -7.96 27.43
CA LEU A 326 -28.23 -6.96 28.30
C LEU A 326 -29.76 -7.08 28.40
N PRO A 327 -30.54 -7.21 27.32
CA PRO A 327 -31.99 -7.40 27.39
C PRO A 327 -32.36 -8.74 28.04
N ILE A 328 -31.59 -9.80 27.79
CA ILE A 328 -31.78 -11.12 28.44
C ILE A 328 -31.57 -11.02 29.96
N LYS A 329 -30.58 -10.23 30.43
CA LYS A 329 -30.38 -9.99 31.87
C LYS A 329 -31.49 -9.15 32.51
N VAL A 330 -32.08 -8.19 31.78
CA VAL A 330 -33.24 -7.42 32.27
C VAL A 330 -34.48 -8.31 32.33
N GLU A 331 -34.74 -9.10 31.29
CA GLU A 331 -35.84 -10.08 31.26
C GLU A 331 -35.71 -11.14 32.35
N LEU A 332 -34.52 -11.70 32.56
CA LEU A 332 -34.27 -12.65 33.66
C LEU A 332 -34.43 -11.97 35.03
N LYS A 333 -33.98 -10.74 35.23
CA LYS A 333 -34.25 -10.01 36.49
C LYS A 333 -35.75 -9.81 36.72
N THR A 334 -36.52 -9.46 35.69
CA THR A 334 -37.98 -9.33 35.78
C THR A 334 -38.70 -10.67 35.93
N LEU A 335 -38.14 -11.76 35.39
CA LEU A 335 -38.65 -13.12 35.61
C LEU A 335 -38.39 -13.56 37.05
N PHE A 336 -37.16 -13.41 37.56
CA PHE A 336 -36.80 -13.78 38.93
C PHE A 336 -37.53 -12.93 39.97
N LEU A 337 -37.78 -11.64 39.73
CA LEU A 337 -38.63 -10.79 40.58
C LEU A 337 -40.12 -11.20 40.58
N ARG A 338 -40.59 -11.91 39.55
CA ARG A 338 -41.96 -12.48 39.52
C ARG A 338 -42.09 -13.82 40.25
N TYR A 339 -40.98 -14.47 40.59
CA TYR A 339 -40.97 -15.81 41.23
C TYR A 339 -40.49 -15.81 42.69
N THR A 340 -40.26 -14.65 43.32
CA THR A 340 -39.91 -14.55 44.75
C THR A 340 -40.93 -13.78 45.57
N ILE A 341 -42.18 -14.28 45.68
CA ILE A 341 -43.12 -14.13 46.82
C ILE A 341 -44.14 -15.29 46.61
N THR A 342 -44.21 -16.36 47.41
CA THR A 342 -44.66 -16.41 48.82
C THR A 342 -44.23 -17.78 49.36
N VAL A 343 -43.40 -17.82 50.40
CA VAL A 343 -43.34 -18.96 51.32
C VAL A 343 -43.87 -18.40 52.63
N VAL A 344 -45.01 -18.92 53.06
CA VAL A 344 -45.70 -18.62 54.32
C VAL A 344 -44.84 -19.01 55.51
#